data_AF-A0A934WT19-F1
#
_entry.id   AF-A0A934WT19-F1
#
_cell.length_a   1.000
_cell.length_b   1.000
_cell.length_c   1.000
_cell.angle_alpha   90.00
_cell.angle_beta   90.00
_cell.angle_gamma   90.00
#
_symmetry.space_group_name_H-M   'P 1'
#
loop_
_entity.id
_entity.type
_entity.pdbx_description
1 polymer ?
#
loop_
_entity_poly.entity_id
_entity_poly.type
_entity_poly.pdbx_seq_one_letter_code
_entity_poly.pdbx_strand_id
1 'polypeptide(L)' 'MTALEIAKRRRAEKTAYAINSIEGVPVSEETRRMSSQWDNGEITLEQIKAELIKKYKALSLIRHRNF' A
#
# COMPACT_ATOMS: atom_id res chain seq x y z
N MET A 1 -12.26 14.28 -3.45
CA MET A 1 -11.01 14.55 -4.19
C MET A 1 -11.34 15.15 -5.54
N THR A 2 -10.46 16.01 -6.03
CA THR A 2 -10.49 16.56 -7.38
C THR A 2 -9.83 15.60 -8.39
N ALA A 3 -10.16 15.75 -9.67
CA ALA A 3 -9.50 14.99 -10.74
C ALA A 3 -7.98 15.22 -10.79
N LEU A 4 -7.52 16.43 -10.43
CA LEU A 4 -6.10 16.77 -10.34
C LEU A 4 -5.40 15.99 -9.23
N GLU A 5 -6.04 15.84 -8.06
CA GLU A 5 -5.50 15.05 -6.96
C GLU A 5 -5.39 13.57 -7.31
N ILE A 6 -6.42 13.00 -7.94
CA ILE A 6 -6.41 11.62 -8.44
C ILE A 6 -5.23 11.40 -9.40
N ALA A 7 -5.05 12.30 -10.37
CA ALA A 7 -3.96 12.20 -11.35
C ALA A 7 -2.57 12.29 -10.69
N LYS A 8 -2.42 13.15 -9.67
CA LYS A 8 -1.17 13.24 -8.89
C LYS A 8 -0.87 11.94 -8.14
N ARG A 9 -1.88 11.34 -7.50
CA ARG A 9 -1.72 10.09 -6.75
C ARG A 9 -1.35 8.90 -7.66
N ARG A 10 -2.07 8.73 -8.78
CA ARG A 10 -1.74 7.70 -9.80
C ARG A 10 -0.32 7.83 -10.36
N ARG A 11 0.16 9.06 -10.57
CA ARG A 11 1.54 9.29 -11.00
C ARG A 11 2.53 8.85 -9.90
N ALA A 12 2.25 9.17 -8.64
CA ALA A 12 3.08 8.75 -7.52
C ALA A 12 3.11 7.22 -7.37
N GLU A 13 1.96 6.55 -7.49
CA GLU A 13 1.87 5.08 -7.49
C GLU A 13 2.74 4.46 -8.59
N LYS A 14 2.57 4.92 -9.83
CA LYS A 14 3.35 4.42 -10.98
C LYS A 14 4.85 4.57 -10.77
N THR A 15 5.31 5.70 -10.23
CA THR A 15 6.72 5.93 -9.90
C THR A 15 7.19 4.96 -8.81
N ALA A 16 6.41 4.78 -7.73
CA ALA A 16 6.77 3.84 -6.67
C ALA A 16 6.87 2.40 -7.18
N TYR A 17 5.99 1.98 -8.08
CA TYR A 17 6.02 0.64 -8.67
C TYR A 17 7.21 0.46 -9.60
N ALA A 18 7.57 1.48 -10.37
CA ALA A 18 8.78 1.46 -11.19
C ALA A 18 10.03 1.31 -10.33
N ILE A 19 10.13 2.04 -9.22
CA ILE A 19 11.23 1.91 -8.26
C ILE A 19 11.28 0.49 -7.69
N ASN A 20 10.15 -0.03 -7.19
CA ASN A 20 10.08 -1.39 -6.66
C ASN A 20 10.50 -2.44 -7.71
N SER A 21 10.12 -2.24 -8.97
CA SER A 21 10.50 -3.13 -10.07
C SER A 21 12.01 -3.12 -10.35
N ILE A 22 12.67 -1.97 -10.22
CA ILE A 22 14.14 -1.86 -10.35
C ILE A 22 14.83 -2.65 -9.24
N GLU A 23 14.30 -2.56 -8.02
CA GLU A 23 14.84 -3.25 -6.84
C GLU A 23 14.42 -4.73 -6.74
N GLY A 24 13.68 -5.25 -7.73
CA GLY A 24 13.19 -6.63 -7.72
C GLY A 24 12.17 -6.92 -6.61
N VAL A 25 11.51 -5.89 -6.07
CA VAL A 25 10.51 -6.00 -5.01
C VAL A 25 9.11 -6.12 -5.63
N PRO A 26 8.49 -7.31 -5.65
CA PRO A 26 7.16 -7.46 -6.22
C PRO A 26 6.11 -6.78 -5.34
N VAL A 27 5.23 -6.03 -5.97
CA VAL A 27 4.05 -5.47 -5.29
C VAL A 27 3.02 -6.59 -5.10
N SER A 28 2.48 -6.75 -3.90
CA SER A 28 1.43 -7.73 -3.64
C SER A 28 0.08 -7.30 -4.23
N GLU A 29 -0.83 -8.25 -4.50
CA GLU A 29 -2.19 -7.91 -4.96
C GLU A 29 -2.96 -7.06 -3.95
N GLU A 30 -2.77 -7.31 -2.65
CA GLU A 30 -3.38 -6.53 -1.59
C GLU A 30 -2.87 -5.08 -1.61
N THR A 31 -1.56 -4.89 -1.82
CA THR A 31 -0.96 -3.55 -1.99
C THR A 31 -1.51 -2.85 -3.23
N ARG A 32 -1.66 -3.55 -4.37
CA ARG A 32 -2.29 -3.00 -5.58
C ARG A 32 -3.72 -2.53 -5.32
N ARG A 33 -4.51 -3.33 -4.60
CA ARG A 33 -5.88 -2.96 -4.24
C ARG A 33 -5.90 -1.70 -3.37
N MET A 34 -5.08 -1.64 -2.32
CA MET A 34 -5.01 -0.47 -1.43
C MET A 34 -4.52 0.79 -2.17
N SER A 35 -3.53 0.66 -3.05
CA SER A 35 -3.04 1.79 -3.85
C SER A 35 -4.14 2.36 -4.76
N SER A 36 -4.90 1.50 -5.44
CA SER A 36 -6.04 1.92 -6.28
C SER A 36 -7.12 2.66 -5.46
N GLN A 37 -7.48 2.14 -4.28
CA GLN A 37 -8.45 2.79 -3.39
C GLN A 37 -7.95 4.16 -2.91
N TRP A 38 -6.65 4.28 -2.61
CA TRP A 38 -6.05 5.56 -2.22
C TRP A 38 -5.98 6.55 -3.38
N ASP A 39 -5.65 6.10 -4.58
CA ASP A 39 -5.65 6.93 -5.79
C ASP A 39 -7.02 7.52 -6.09
N ASN A 40 -8.10 6.77 -5.84
CA ASN A 40 -9.49 7.22 -6.00
C ASN A 40 -10.02 7.97 -4.76
N GLY A 41 -9.28 7.96 -3.65
CA GLY A 41 -9.60 8.70 -2.42
C GLY A 41 -10.65 8.03 -1.56
N GLU A 42 -10.86 6.73 -1.78
CA GLU A 42 -11.73 5.86 -0.98
C GLU A 42 -11.11 5.61 0.41
N ILE A 43 -9.78 5.59 0.47
CA ILE A 43 -9.02 5.45 1.72
C ILE A 43 -7.93 6.52 1.83
N THR A 44 -7.59 6.89 3.06
CA THR A 44 -6.49 7.79 3.37
C THR A 44 -5.17 7.02 3.57
N LEU A 45 -4.06 7.75 3.54
CA LEU A 45 -2.76 7.14 3.82
C LEU A 45 -2.66 6.66 5.27
N GLU A 46 -3.34 7.32 6.20
CA GLU A 46 -3.45 6.94 7.61
C GLU A 46 -4.18 5.61 7.76
N GLN A 47 -5.26 5.40 7.00
CA GLN A 47 -5.98 4.13 6.97
C GLN A 47 -5.10 3.01 6.40
N ILE A 48 -4.36 3.25 5.32
CA ILE A 48 -3.37 2.28 4.80
C ILE A 48 -2.34 1.93 5.88
N LYS A 49 -1.76 2.93 6.55
CA LYS A 49 -0.77 2.71 7.62
C LYS A 49 -1.35 1.88 8.76
N ALA A 50 -2.57 2.17 9.19
CA ALA A 50 -3.24 1.43 10.25
C ALA A 50 -3.44 -0.05 9.89
N GLU A 51 -3.92 -0.34 8.67
CA GLU A 51 -4.09 -1.72 8.18
C GLU A 51 -2.76 -2.46 8.07
N LEU A 52 -1.70 -1.81 7.56
CA LEU A 52 -0.37 -2.39 7.51
C LEU A 52 0.18 -2.71 8.90
N ILE A 53 0.06 -1.78 9.85
CA ILE A 53 0.48 -2.00 11.24
C ILE A 53 -0.26 -3.19 11.85
N LYS A 54 -1.57 -3.27 11.64
CA LYS A 54 -2.41 -4.39 12.12
C LYS A 54 -1.96 -5.73 11.54
N LYS A 55 -1.70 -5.79 10.23
CA LYS A 55 -1.19 -6.98 9.54
C LYS A 55 0.16 -7.43 10.10
N TYR A 56 1.13 -6.52 10.22
CA TYR A 56 2.46 -6.87 10.72
C TYR A 56 2.46 -7.26 12.21
N LYS A 57 1.61 -6.65 13.03
CA LYS A 57 1.41 -7.09 14.43
C LYS A 57 0.86 -8.52 14.48
N ALA A 58 -0.12 -8.86 13.66
CA ALA A 58 -0.66 -10.22 13.60
C ALA A 58 0.39 -11.24 13.17
N LEU A 59 1.19 -10.93 12.14
CA LEU A 59 2.30 -11.78 11.68
C LEU A 59 3.37 -11.98 12.76
N SER A 60 3.72 -10.90 13.49
CA SER A 60 4.66 -10.98 14.62
C SER A 60 4.15 -11.91 15.71
N LEU A 61 2.87 -11.79 16.11
CA LEU A 61 2.25 -12.66 17.11
C LEU A 61 2.22 -14.13 16.68
N ILE A 62 1.95 -14.42 15.40
CA ILE A 62 2.00 -15.79 14.86
C ILE A 62 3.43 -16.33 14.93
N ARG A 63 4.42 -15.52 14.54
CA ARG A 63 5.82 -15.91 14.57
C ARG A 63 6.28 -16.27 15.99
N HIS A 64 5.88 -15.51 17.00
CA HIS A 64 6.23 -15.78 18.40
C HIS A 64 5.53 -17.01 19.02
N ARG A 65 4.40 -17.48 18.46
CA ARG A 65 3.71 -18.69 18.94
C ARG A 65 4.29 -20.00 18.42
N ASN A 66 5.09 -19.94 17.34
CA ASN A 66 5.63 -21.11 16.66
C ASN A 66 7.10 -21.42 17.03
N PHE A 67 7.64 -20.76 18.07
CA PHE A 67 8.96 -21.03 18.66
C PHE A 67 8.80 -21.37 20.14
#